data_AF-A0A646HH09-F1
#
_entry.id   AF-A0A646HH09-F1
#
_cell.length_a   1.000
_cell.length_b   1.000
_cell.length_c   1.000
_cell.angle_alpha   90.00
_cell.angle_beta   90.00
_cell.angle_gamma   90.00
#
_symmetry.space_group_name_H-M   'P 1'
#
loop_
_entity.id
_entity.type
_entity.pdbx_description
1 polymer ?
#
loop_
_entity_poly.entity_id
_entity_poly.type
_entity_poly.pdbx_seq_one_letter_code
_entity_poly.pdbx_strand_id
1 'polypeptide(L)'
;MYRNLKFSWAHILLFLAIIFIGYVTYVGITYKLDKGLTEPLWYTLGIVVLLLFWFFGVQQLKGVDNNYKFSRCILFERVLLISSPFVFLLCMGPFNHAWNVASHNNEIEEKFRDAISSSTKMFDEYNKYSSKRIADYQNFLQRVKDCKDIQPSVYQRIGFDGKNDNRKINSEVATLKRQLTENYDSLQIEATSWINRANQNTSVWNVFLVGNIKEIKNAITDWNKQLHNFSSVILSTENNSDGNKVLPFDYDSNEINSTLKNLDSLSDIYTADDDLSYTAILLGFILYLMMILPYFVQKRNGVSTYTLFGRRWVGNDINPSINRSIKKPEIGPIDMGDNNYKHERKGNEFHDEILASPILDDVDNEEDDRESRRRLRRERRNKREQTHERHRYHNDDEEDDSVITPIENI
;
A
#
# COMPACT_ATOMS: atom_id res chain seq x y z
N MET A 1 -4.99 -31.08 11.99
CA MET A 1 -5.84 -30.80 10.82
C MET A 1 -6.52 -29.47 11.08
N TYR A 2 -6.13 -28.40 10.36
CA TYR A 2 -6.61 -27.03 10.60
C TYR A 2 -8.11 -26.95 10.28
N ARG A 3 -8.95 -26.65 11.28
CA ARG A 3 -10.38 -26.40 11.06
C ARG A 3 -10.51 -24.97 10.52
N ASN A 4 -10.82 -24.88 9.21
CA ASN A 4 -10.99 -23.71 8.35
C ASN A 4 -11.15 -22.34 9.06
N LEU A 5 -10.25 -21.40 8.75
CA LEU A 5 -10.54 -19.97 8.91
C LEU A 5 -11.87 -19.70 8.19
N LYS A 6 -12.93 -19.38 8.93
CA LYS A 6 -14.19 -19.00 8.31
C LYS A 6 -14.02 -17.57 7.82
N PHE A 7 -13.71 -17.43 6.53
CA PHE A 7 -13.77 -16.14 5.85
C PHE A 7 -15.14 -15.52 6.18
N SER A 8 -15.11 -14.32 6.75
CA SER A 8 -16.26 -13.64 7.33
C SER A 8 -16.28 -12.22 6.80
N TRP A 9 -17.45 -11.58 6.82
CA TRP A 9 -17.64 -10.16 6.49
C TRP A 9 -16.61 -9.24 7.17
N ALA A 10 -16.16 -9.60 8.37
CA ALA A 10 -15.08 -8.90 9.06
C ALA A 10 -13.79 -8.82 8.22
N HIS A 11 -13.37 -9.92 7.59
CA HIS A 11 -12.17 -9.95 6.76
C HIS A 11 -12.33 -9.05 5.52
N ILE A 12 -13.52 -9.00 4.94
CA ILE A 12 -13.83 -8.08 3.83
C ILE A 12 -13.61 -6.63 4.28
N LEU A 13 -14.11 -6.24 5.46
CA LEU A 13 -13.90 -4.90 6.02
C LEU A 13 -12.41 -4.60 6.28
N LEU A 14 -11.65 -5.57 6.78
CA LEU A 14 -10.20 -5.43 6.97
C LEU A 14 -9.49 -5.19 5.63
N PHE A 15 -9.78 -5.97 4.59
CA PHE A 15 -9.14 -5.79 3.29
C PHE A 15 -9.54 -4.46 2.64
N LEU A 16 -10.80 -4.07 2.75
CA LEU A 16 -11.28 -2.78 2.24
C LEU A 16 -10.60 -1.61 2.96
N ALA A 17 -10.46 -1.68 4.28
CA ALA A 17 -9.73 -0.68 5.06
C ALA A 17 -8.26 -0.60 4.64
N ILE A 18 -7.59 -1.75 4.44
CA ILE A 18 -6.19 -1.79 4.02
C ILE A 18 -6.01 -1.27 2.60
N ILE A 19 -6.90 -1.59 1.66
CA ILE A 19 -6.86 -1.06 0.29
C ILE A 19 -7.03 0.46 0.32
N PHE A 20 -7.99 0.96 1.10
CA PHE A 20 -8.22 2.39 1.26
C PHE A 20 -7.03 3.11 1.88
N ILE A 21 -6.49 2.60 3.00
CA ILE A 21 -5.27 3.12 3.62
C ILE A 21 -4.12 3.09 2.62
N GLY A 22 -3.94 1.99 1.90
CA GLY A 22 -2.88 1.83 0.91
C GLY A 22 -2.95 2.90 -0.16
N TYR A 23 -4.12 3.14 -0.74
CA TYR A 23 -4.29 4.19 -1.74
C TYR A 23 -4.01 5.59 -1.18
N VAL A 24 -4.62 5.96 -0.04
CA VAL A 24 -4.42 7.29 0.56
C VAL A 24 -2.96 7.50 0.98
N THR A 25 -2.32 6.48 1.53
CA THR A 25 -0.90 6.49 1.88
C THR A 25 -0.03 6.66 0.63
N TYR A 26 -0.37 5.98 -0.47
CA TYR A 26 0.34 6.14 -1.74
C TYR A 26 0.25 7.56 -2.29
N VAL A 27 -0.95 8.15 -2.25
CA VAL A 27 -1.15 9.57 -2.58
C VAL A 27 -0.23 10.43 -1.71
N GLY A 28 -0.27 10.27 -0.39
CA GLY A 28 0.55 11.05 0.53
C GLY A 28 2.05 10.91 0.30
N ILE A 29 2.57 9.69 0.14
CA ILE A 29 4.00 9.50 -0.12
C ILE A 29 4.40 10.13 -1.47
N THR A 30 3.53 10.10 -2.48
CA THR A 30 3.84 10.68 -3.79
C THR A 30 4.02 12.18 -3.70
N TYR A 31 3.11 12.88 -3.02
CA TYR A 31 3.26 14.33 -2.81
C TYR A 31 4.48 14.64 -1.95
N LYS A 32 4.72 13.89 -0.87
CA LYS A 32 5.85 14.15 0.03
C LYS A 32 7.22 13.93 -0.61
N LEU A 33 7.38 12.86 -1.40
CA LEU A 33 8.68 12.54 -2.00
C LEU A 33 9.02 13.38 -3.21
N ASP A 34 8.02 13.79 -3.99
CA ASP A 34 8.19 14.55 -5.22
C ASP A 34 9.31 13.97 -6.12
N LYS A 35 9.36 12.64 -6.31
CA LYS A 35 10.45 11.97 -7.08
C LYS A 35 9.95 10.97 -8.14
N GLY A 36 8.66 10.98 -8.43
CA GLY A 36 8.01 10.05 -9.36
C GLY A 36 7.15 9.02 -8.65
N LEU A 37 6.57 8.09 -9.43
CA LEU A 37 5.50 7.19 -8.97
C LEU A 37 6.01 5.84 -8.42
N THR A 38 7.21 5.42 -8.81
CA THR A 38 7.74 4.09 -8.49
C THR A 38 8.24 3.96 -7.06
N GLU A 39 8.97 4.95 -6.55
CA GLU A 39 9.46 4.95 -5.17
C GLU A 39 8.32 4.96 -4.13
N PRO A 40 7.30 5.85 -4.23
CA PRO A 40 6.14 5.82 -3.32
C PRO A 40 5.40 4.49 -3.27
N LEU A 41 5.38 3.76 -4.39
CA LEU A 41 4.71 2.46 -4.49
C LEU A 41 5.37 1.44 -3.57
N TRP A 42 6.71 1.35 -3.59
CA TRP A 42 7.44 0.41 -2.74
C TRP A 42 7.27 0.70 -1.24
N TYR A 43 7.30 1.98 -0.85
CA TYR A 43 7.05 2.37 0.54
C TYR A 43 5.62 2.01 0.98
N THR A 44 4.63 2.30 0.12
CA THR A 44 3.23 1.96 0.39
C THR A 44 3.04 0.46 0.52
N LEU A 45 3.64 -0.33 -0.38
CA LEU A 45 3.58 -1.78 -0.31
C LEU A 45 4.16 -2.30 1.00
N GLY A 46 5.29 -1.73 1.46
CA GLY A 46 5.87 -2.02 2.76
C GLY A 46 4.91 -1.77 3.92
N ILE A 47 4.22 -0.62 3.92
CA ILE A 47 3.21 -0.26 4.93
C ILE A 47 2.02 -1.22 4.90
N VAL A 48 1.50 -1.54 3.71
CA VAL A 48 0.37 -2.46 3.53
C VAL A 48 0.73 -3.86 4.04
N VAL A 49 1.91 -4.38 3.69
CA VAL A 49 2.40 -5.69 4.16
C VAL A 49 2.58 -5.69 5.68
N LEU A 50 3.11 -4.60 6.25
CA LEU A 50 3.26 -4.45 7.69
C LEU A 50 1.91 -4.47 8.42
N LEU A 51 0.92 -3.71 7.92
CA LEU A 51 -0.43 -3.69 8.48
C LEU A 51 -1.13 -5.06 8.34
N LEU A 52 -1.02 -5.71 7.17
CA LEU A 52 -1.52 -7.07 6.99
C LEU A 52 -0.89 -8.03 7.99
N PHE A 53 0.43 -8.00 8.16
CA PHE A 53 1.13 -8.86 9.11
C PHE A 53 0.63 -8.65 10.54
N TRP A 54 0.45 -7.40 10.98
CA TRP A 54 -0.06 -7.11 12.33
C TRP A 54 -1.50 -7.57 12.50
N PHE A 55 -2.43 -7.09 11.68
CA PHE A 55 -3.87 -7.30 11.93
C PHE A 55 -4.34 -8.70 11.53
N PHE A 56 -3.82 -9.27 10.44
CA PHE A 56 -4.11 -10.65 10.06
C PHE A 56 -3.32 -11.65 10.90
N GLY A 57 -2.06 -11.34 11.25
CA GLY A 57 -1.22 -12.21 12.07
C GLY A 57 -1.79 -12.45 13.46
N VAL A 58 -2.33 -11.40 14.11
CA VAL A 58 -3.02 -11.53 15.41
C VAL A 58 -4.22 -12.49 15.30
N GLN A 59 -4.97 -12.44 14.20
CA GLN A 59 -6.13 -13.33 13.98
C GLN A 59 -5.69 -14.78 13.77
N GLN A 60 -4.64 -15.00 12.97
CA GLN A 60 -4.08 -16.33 12.75
C GLN A 60 -3.61 -16.96 14.06
N LEU A 61 -2.89 -16.20 14.89
CA LEU A 61 -2.42 -16.66 16.20
C LEU A 61 -3.56 -17.04 17.15
N LYS A 62 -4.67 -16.28 17.14
CA LYS A 62 -5.87 -16.60 17.92
C LYS A 62 -6.56 -17.90 17.49
N GLY A 63 -6.42 -18.30 16.22
CA GLY A 63 -7.00 -19.50 15.64
C GLY A 63 -6.16 -20.78 15.74
N VAL A 64 -4.94 -20.73 16.29
CA VAL A 64 -4.05 -21.89 16.37
C VAL A 64 -4.59 -22.95 17.34
N ASP A 65 -4.70 -24.19 16.87
CA ASP A 65 -5.06 -25.34 17.69
C ASP A 65 -3.87 -25.99 18.40
N ASN A 66 -4.12 -26.34 19.67
CA ASN A 66 -3.40 -27.21 20.61
C ASN A 66 -2.11 -27.92 20.11
N ASN A 67 -1.08 -27.13 19.78
CA ASN A 67 0.26 -27.59 19.44
C ASN A 67 1.25 -27.31 20.60
N TYR A 68 2.42 -27.96 20.61
CA TYR A 68 3.47 -27.80 21.63
C TYR A 68 3.95 -26.34 21.84
N LYS A 69 3.62 -25.43 20.91
CA LYS A 69 3.95 -24.00 20.95
C LYS A 69 2.77 -23.08 21.32
N PHE A 70 1.63 -23.64 21.76
CA PHE A 70 0.40 -22.88 22.03
C PHE A 70 0.61 -21.70 23.00
N SER A 71 1.37 -21.89 24.09
CA SER A 71 1.69 -20.81 25.03
C SER A 71 2.51 -19.68 24.41
N ARG A 72 3.39 -19.98 23.44
CA ARG A 72 4.17 -18.96 22.72
C ARG A 72 3.27 -18.18 21.75
N CYS A 73 2.33 -18.84 21.08
CA CYS A 73 1.37 -18.19 20.20
C CYS A 73 0.50 -17.18 20.95
N ILE A 74 0.04 -17.49 22.18
CA ILE A 74 -0.71 -16.55 23.02
C ILE A 74 0.13 -15.32 23.40
N LEU A 75 1.41 -15.52 23.71
CA LEU A 75 2.30 -14.40 24.02
C LEU A 75 2.48 -13.49 22.81
N PHE A 76 2.77 -14.06 21.63
CA PHE A 76 2.87 -13.28 20.39
C PHE A 76 1.55 -12.60 20.00
N GLU A 77 0.40 -13.25 20.18
CA GLU A 77 -0.92 -12.67 19.96
C GLU A 77 -1.09 -11.39 20.79
N ARG A 78 -0.78 -11.45 22.08
CA ARG A 78 -0.89 -10.31 23.00
C ARG A 78 0.08 -9.19 22.66
N VAL A 79 1.32 -9.53 22.33
CA VAL A 79 2.34 -8.54 21.93
C VAL A 79 1.89 -7.81 20.65
N LEU A 80 1.42 -8.54 19.63
CA LEU A 80 0.94 -7.93 18.39
C LEU A 80 -0.35 -7.11 18.60
N LEU A 81 -1.28 -7.59 19.44
CA LEU A 81 -2.51 -6.86 19.77
C LEU A 81 -2.24 -5.55 20.54
N ILE A 82 -1.34 -5.59 21.52
CA ILE A 82 -1.02 -4.40 22.32
C ILE A 82 -0.16 -3.41 21.51
N SER A 83 0.70 -3.91 20.62
CA SER A 83 1.51 -3.07 19.74
C SER A 83 0.77 -2.54 18.51
N SER A 84 -0.39 -3.11 18.14
CA SER A 84 -1.12 -2.71 16.93
C SER A 84 -1.53 -1.24 16.88
N PRO A 85 -1.96 -0.57 17.97
CA PRO A 85 -2.24 0.88 17.92
C PRO A 85 -0.99 1.70 17.60
N PHE A 86 0.17 1.33 18.16
CA PHE A 86 1.42 2.05 17.95
C PHE A 86 1.93 1.88 16.52
N VAL A 87 1.92 0.66 15.99
CA VAL A 87 2.29 0.38 14.60
C VAL A 87 1.33 1.07 13.63
N PHE A 88 0.04 1.05 13.93
CA PHE A 88 -0.95 1.78 13.15
C PHE A 88 -0.65 3.28 13.10
N LEU A 89 -0.43 3.93 14.24
CA LEU A 89 -0.10 5.36 14.29
C LEU A 89 1.16 5.71 13.52
N LEU A 90 2.20 4.87 13.58
CA LEU A 90 3.42 5.07 12.78
C LEU A 90 3.14 5.00 11.27
N CYS A 91 2.32 4.05 10.83
CA CYS A 91 1.91 3.91 9.43
C CYS A 91 1.01 5.06 8.94
N MET A 92 0.38 5.80 9.84
CA MET A 92 -0.56 6.87 9.49
C MET A 92 0.12 8.20 9.12
N GLY A 93 1.44 8.32 9.25
CA GLY A 93 2.17 9.53 8.87
C GLY A 93 1.89 9.99 7.43
N PRO A 94 2.13 9.15 6.40
CA PRO A 94 1.84 9.54 5.02
C PRO A 94 0.34 9.62 4.72
N PHE A 95 -0.50 8.84 5.41
CA PHE A 95 -1.95 8.99 5.31
C PHE A 95 -2.41 10.38 5.76
N ASN A 96 -1.82 10.90 6.85
CA ASN A 96 -2.09 12.26 7.33
C ASN A 96 -1.67 13.31 6.31
N HIS A 97 -0.48 13.16 5.73
CA HIS A 97 0.01 14.06 4.68
C HIS A 97 -0.96 14.16 3.51
N ALA A 98 -1.49 13.04 3.01
CA ALA A 98 -2.46 13.04 1.92
C ALA A 98 -3.69 13.91 2.22
N TRP A 99 -4.18 13.90 3.46
CA TRP A 99 -5.31 14.73 3.87
C TRP A 99 -4.96 16.21 4.02
N ASN A 100 -3.73 16.55 4.38
CA ASN A 100 -3.25 17.93 4.38
C ASN A 100 -3.07 18.48 2.96
N VAL A 101 -2.57 17.67 2.03
CA VAL A 101 -2.54 18.06 0.62
C VAL A 101 -3.97 18.24 0.11
N ALA A 102 -4.89 17.35 0.49
CA ALA A 102 -6.30 17.46 0.13
C ALA A 102 -7.00 18.70 0.73
N SER A 103 -6.56 19.22 1.88
CA SER A 103 -7.11 20.48 2.42
C SER A 103 -6.66 21.71 1.64
N HIS A 104 -5.57 21.60 0.88
CA HIS A 104 -5.07 22.63 -0.04
C HIS A 104 -5.45 22.33 -1.50
N ASN A 105 -6.45 21.47 -1.74
CA ASN A 105 -6.81 21.02 -3.08
C ASN A 105 -7.14 22.17 -4.03
N ASN A 106 -7.95 23.13 -3.61
CA ASN A 106 -8.37 24.23 -4.46
C ASN A 106 -7.16 25.06 -4.88
N GLU A 107 -6.25 25.36 -3.95
CA GLU A 107 -5.05 26.14 -4.25
C GLU A 107 -4.12 25.40 -5.23
N ILE A 108 -3.88 24.11 -5.02
CA ILE A 108 -3.02 23.29 -5.88
C ILE A 108 -3.63 23.15 -7.28
N GLU A 109 -4.90 22.81 -7.36
CA GLU A 109 -5.61 22.58 -8.61
C GLU A 109 -5.77 23.89 -9.42
N GLU A 110 -6.08 25.01 -8.76
CA GLU A 110 -6.20 26.33 -9.39
C GLU A 110 -4.85 26.82 -9.90
N LYS A 111 -3.79 26.82 -9.06
CA LYS A 111 -2.44 27.21 -9.50
C LYS A 111 -1.92 26.37 -10.66
N PHE A 112 -2.22 25.08 -10.67
CA PHE A 112 -1.87 24.20 -11.80
C PHE A 112 -2.62 24.59 -13.07
N ARG A 113 -3.94 24.83 -12.98
CA ARG A 113 -4.77 25.27 -14.11
C ARG A 113 -4.34 26.64 -14.65
N ASP A 114 -4.01 27.57 -13.76
CA ASP A 114 -3.50 28.89 -14.11
C ASP A 114 -2.15 28.79 -14.80
N ALA A 115 -1.24 27.94 -14.30
CA ALA A 115 0.05 27.71 -14.95
C ALA A 115 -0.11 27.11 -16.35
N ILE A 116 -1.02 26.13 -16.52
CA ILE A 116 -1.39 25.58 -17.83
C ILE A 116 -1.93 26.68 -18.74
N SER A 117 -2.92 27.44 -18.29
CA SER A 117 -3.54 28.48 -19.11
C SER A 117 -2.59 29.63 -19.41
N SER A 118 -1.60 29.89 -18.55
CA SER A 118 -0.54 30.86 -18.81
C SER A 118 0.41 30.35 -19.89
N SER A 119 0.73 29.05 -19.88
CA SER A 119 1.61 28.45 -20.88
C SER A 119 1.10 28.57 -22.32
N THR A 120 -0.22 28.56 -22.53
CA THR A 120 -0.79 28.74 -23.88
C THR A 120 -0.56 30.14 -24.44
N LYS A 121 -0.41 31.15 -23.57
CA LYS A 121 -0.17 32.53 -24.00
C LYS A 121 1.16 32.69 -24.75
N MET A 122 2.15 31.84 -24.47
CA MET A 122 3.43 31.85 -25.19
C MET A 122 3.24 31.66 -26.70
N PHE A 123 2.28 30.82 -27.12
CA PHE A 123 1.96 30.64 -28.53
C PHE A 123 1.32 31.90 -29.13
N ASP A 124 0.48 32.60 -28.37
CA ASP A 124 -0.09 33.89 -28.78
C ASP A 124 0.99 34.98 -28.91
N GLU A 125 1.95 35.03 -28.00
CA GLU A 125 3.10 35.94 -28.07
C GLU A 125 3.95 35.65 -29.31
N TYR A 126 4.23 34.38 -29.58
CA TYR A 126 4.96 33.97 -30.77
C TYR A 126 4.22 34.32 -32.07
N ASN A 127 2.89 34.14 -32.12
CA ASN A 127 2.08 34.56 -33.26
C ASN A 127 2.15 36.06 -33.51
N LYS A 128 2.12 36.87 -32.45
CA LYS A 128 2.28 38.33 -32.55
C LYS A 128 3.67 38.69 -33.07
N TYR A 129 4.72 38.06 -32.52
CA TYR A 129 6.10 38.27 -32.95
C TYR A 129 6.30 37.89 -34.43
N SER A 130 5.89 36.69 -34.83
CA SER A 130 6.08 36.17 -36.19
C SER A 130 5.33 37.02 -37.21
N SER A 131 4.07 37.38 -36.92
CA SER A 131 3.27 38.27 -37.77
C SER A 131 3.90 39.65 -37.92
N LYS A 132 4.42 40.21 -36.82
CA LYS A 132 5.12 41.51 -36.84
C LYS A 132 6.40 41.43 -37.68
N ARG A 133 7.24 40.41 -37.48
CA ARG A 133 8.49 40.22 -38.24
C ARG A 133 8.22 40.07 -39.74
N ILE A 134 7.18 39.31 -40.12
CA ILE A 134 6.76 39.15 -41.52
C ILE A 134 6.32 40.50 -42.12
N ALA A 135 5.50 41.27 -41.39
CA ALA A 135 5.02 42.58 -41.84
C ALA A 135 6.17 43.60 -41.97
N ASP A 136 7.08 43.64 -40.99
CA ASP A 136 8.25 44.52 -40.99
C ASP A 136 9.19 44.18 -42.16
N TYR A 137 9.41 42.89 -42.44
CA TYR A 137 10.20 42.45 -43.58
C TYR A 137 9.55 42.81 -44.93
N GLN A 138 8.24 42.59 -45.08
CA GLN A 138 7.51 42.99 -46.28
C GLN A 138 7.60 44.51 -46.51
N ASN A 139 7.40 45.31 -45.46
CA ASN A 139 7.53 46.78 -45.53
C ASN A 139 8.96 47.22 -45.87
N PHE A 140 9.97 46.53 -45.35
CA PHE A 140 11.36 46.76 -45.69
C PHE A 140 11.63 46.51 -47.18
N LEU A 141 11.24 45.34 -47.70
CA LEU A 141 11.44 45.01 -49.11
C LEU A 141 10.71 45.99 -50.05
N GLN A 142 9.49 46.38 -49.69
CA GLN A 142 8.69 47.36 -50.44
C GLN A 142 9.36 48.74 -50.47
N ARG A 143 9.87 49.20 -49.31
CA ARG A 143 10.60 50.47 -49.21
C ARG A 143 11.91 50.46 -50.03
N VAL A 144 12.66 49.36 -50.03
CA VAL A 144 13.88 49.25 -50.85
C VAL A 144 13.55 49.33 -52.34
N LYS A 145 12.46 48.68 -52.76
CA LYS A 145 11.98 48.78 -54.15
C LYS A 145 11.60 50.21 -54.52
N ASP A 146 10.84 50.90 -53.66
CA ASP A 146 10.37 52.26 -53.92
C ASP A 146 11.50 53.31 -53.87
N CYS A 147 12.54 53.05 -53.08
CA CYS A 147 13.71 53.94 -52.90
C CYS A 147 14.96 53.47 -53.67
N LYS A 148 14.79 52.80 -54.82
CA LYS A 148 15.90 52.22 -55.62
C LYS A 148 17.04 53.20 -55.93
N ASP A 149 16.72 54.48 -56.12
CA ASP A 149 17.69 55.52 -56.49
C ASP A 149 18.46 56.08 -55.28
N ILE A 150 17.94 55.87 -54.06
CA ILE A 150 18.50 56.37 -52.81
C ILE A 150 19.42 55.32 -52.16
N GLN A 151 19.07 54.03 -52.26
CA GLN A 151 19.83 52.91 -51.69
C GLN A 151 20.16 51.82 -52.75
N PRO A 152 20.93 52.14 -53.81
CA PRO A 152 21.18 51.22 -54.91
C PRO A 152 21.97 49.97 -54.48
N SER A 153 22.86 50.09 -53.48
CA SER A 153 23.64 48.96 -52.94
C SER A 153 22.76 47.91 -52.26
N VAL A 154 21.72 48.34 -51.52
CA VAL A 154 20.77 47.44 -50.83
C VAL A 154 19.84 46.79 -51.85
N TYR A 155 19.35 47.56 -52.82
CA TYR A 155 18.52 47.07 -53.93
C TYR A 155 19.22 45.94 -54.70
N GLN A 156 20.49 46.13 -55.03
CA GLN A 156 21.30 45.13 -55.74
C GLN A 156 21.65 43.92 -54.85
N ARG A 157 21.91 44.13 -53.54
CA ARG A 157 22.17 43.04 -52.57
C ARG A 157 21.00 42.08 -52.42
N ILE A 158 19.78 42.61 -52.32
CA ILE A 158 18.56 41.80 -52.31
C ILE A 158 18.39 41.10 -53.67
N GLY A 159 18.92 41.69 -54.74
CA GLY A 159 18.93 41.16 -56.10
C GLY A 159 17.64 41.48 -56.86
N PHE A 160 17.12 42.69 -56.66
CA PHE A 160 16.06 43.25 -57.50
C PHE A 160 16.61 43.64 -58.89
N ASP A 161 15.78 43.48 -59.91
CA ASP A 161 16.15 43.64 -61.33
C ASP A 161 15.24 44.64 -62.08
N GLY A 162 14.21 45.17 -61.41
CA GLY A 162 13.24 46.13 -61.97
C GLY A 162 12.12 45.48 -62.78
N LYS A 163 12.23 44.18 -63.13
CA LYS A 163 11.24 43.45 -63.93
C LYS A 163 10.40 42.50 -63.08
N ASN A 164 11.01 41.86 -62.09
CA ASN A 164 10.41 40.79 -61.30
C ASN A 164 10.38 41.09 -59.80
N ASP A 165 10.60 42.33 -59.38
CA ASP A 165 10.77 42.69 -57.97
C ASP A 165 9.58 42.25 -57.10
N ASN A 166 8.33 42.47 -57.56
CA ASN A 166 7.14 42.01 -56.84
C ASN A 166 7.12 40.48 -56.62
N ARG A 167 7.56 39.72 -57.61
CA ARG A 167 7.65 38.25 -57.51
C ARG A 167 8.70 37.86 -56.49
N LYS A 168 9.82 38.58 -56.46
CA LYS A 168 10.90 38.36 -55.51
C LYS A 168 10.49 38.71 -54.08
N ILE A 169 9.80 39.84 -53.88
CA ILE A 169 9.20 40.21 -52.59
C ILE A 169 8.29 39.09 -52.09
N ASN A 170 7.35 38.63 -52.92
CA ASN A 170 6.42 37.56 -52.54
C ASN A 170 7.15 36.25 -52.22
N SER A 171 8.19 35.90 -52.97
CA SER A 171 9.00 34.71 -52.72
C SER A 171 9.73 34.79 -51.38
N GLU A 172 10.41 35.90 -51.10
CA GLU A 172 11.17 36.11 -49.85
C GLU A 172 10.24 36.10 -48.63
N VAL A 173 9.12 36.81 -48.71
CA VAL A 173 8.10 36.83 -47.64
C VAL A 173 7.49 35.45 -47.44
N ALA A 174 7.22 34.70 -48.52
CA ALA A 174 6.72 33.33 -48.42
C ALA A 174 7.75 32.38 -47.77
N THR A 175 9.03 32.54 -48.08
CA THR A 175 10.12 31.77 -47.44
C THR A 175 10.17 32.05 -45.94
N LEU A 176 10.15 33.32 -45.53
CA LEU A 176 10.14 33.70 -44.11
C LEU A 176 8.90 33.16 -43.39
N LYS A 177 7.72 33.33 -44.01
CA LYS A 177 6.47 32.82 -43.45
C LYS A 177 6.55 31.31 -43.24
N ARG A 178 6.96 30.56 -44.27
CA ARG A 178 7.12 29.11 -44.20
C ARG A 178 8.05 28.71 -43.05
N GLN A 179 9.21 29.36 -42.94
CA GLN A 179 10.18 29.09 -41.88
C GLN A 179 9.59 29.28 -40.48
N LEU A 180 8.80 30.33 -40.27
CA LEU A 180 8.23 30.68 -38.96
C LEU A 180 6.97 29.87 -38.61
N THR A 181 6.22 29.35 -39.60
CA THR A 181 4.92 28.68 -39.38
C THR A 181 4.94 27.16 -39.54
N GLU A 182 5.74 26.59 -40.46
CA GLU A 182 5.64 25.17 -40.85
C GLU A 182 5.91 24.20 -39.68
N ASN A 183 6.87 24.51 -38.81
CA ASN A 183 7.17 23.71 -37.61
C ASN A 183 6.39 24.18 -36.36
N TYR A 184 5.79 25.37 -36.43
CA TYR A 184 5.04 25.96 -35.32
C TYR A 184 3.63 25.36 -35.23
N ASP A 185 2.94 25.16 -36.36
CA ASP A 185 1.57 24.66 -36.37
C ASP A 185 1.47 23.26 -35.75
N SER A 186 2.43 22.37 -36.06
CA SER A 186 2.51 21.03 -35.46
C SER A 186 2.76 21.09 -33.96
N LEU A 187 3.70 21.94 -33.53
CA LEU A 187 4.03 22.15 -32.11
C LEU A 187 2.82 22.67 -31.34
N GLN A 188 2.11 23.67 -31.87
CA GLN A 188 0.94 24.26 -31.22
C GLN A 188 -0.19 23.23 -31.07
N ILE A 189 -0.46 22.44 -32.11
CA ILE A 189 -1.48 21.39 -32.07
C ILE A 189 -1.13 20.34 -31.00
N GLU A 190 0.11 19.87 -30.97
CA GLU A 190 0.57 18.88 -30.00
C GLU A 190 0.48 19.41 -28.56
N ALA A 191 1.01 20.62 -28.34
CA ALA A 191 1.00 21.27 -27.03
C ALA A 191 -0.43 21.52 -26.53
N THR A 192 -1.32 22.06 -27.38
CA THR A 192 -2.72 22.32 -27.01
C THR A 192 -3.48 21.02 -26.72
N SER A 193 -3.22 19.97 -27.51
CA SER A 193 -3.81 18.65 -27.30
C SER A 193 -3.36 18.05 -25.96
N TRP A 194 -2.07 18.17 -25.63
CA TRP A 194 -1.52 17.71 -24.36
C TRP A 194 -2.09 18.50 -23.17
N ILE A 195 -2.14 19.83 -23.27
CA ILE A 195 -2.71 20.74 -22.27
C ILE A 195 -4.17 20.38 -21.96
N ASN A 196 -4.98 20.18 -23.01
CA ASN A 196 -6.39 19.81 -22.83
C ASN A 196 -6.55 18.47 -22.10
N ARG A 197 -5.67 17.48 -22.37
CA ARG A 197 -5.67 16.21 -21.63
C ARG A 197 -5.25 16.39 -20.17
N ALA A 198 -4.23 17.20 -19.90
CA ALA A 198 -3.73 17.45 -18.55
C ALA A 198 -4.77 18.15 -17.65
N ASN A 199 -5.60 19.02 -18.23
CA ASN A 199 -6.62 19.79 -17.51
C ASN A 199 -7.88 18.97 -17.15
N GLN A 200 -8.18 17.89 -17.88
CA GLN A 200 -9.43 17.13 -17.70
C GLN A 200 -9.48 16.32 -16.39
N ASN A 201 -8.33 15.95 -15.80
CA ASN A 201 -8.27 15.11 -14.60
C ASN A 201 -7.35 15.72 -13.51
N THR A 202 -7.36 17.04 -13.39
CA THR A 202 -6.66 17.76 -12.31
C THR A 202 -7.40 17.51 -10.99
N SER A 203 -6.86 16.62 -10.17
CA SER A 203 -7.33 16.42 -8.79
C SER A 203 -6.16 16.03 -7.91
N VAL A 204 -6.13 16.50 -6.66
CA VAL A 204 -5.09 16.07 -5.70
C VAL A 204 -5.10 14.55 -5.48
N TRP A 205 -6.26 13.89 -5.56
CA TRP A 205 -6.36 12.44 -5.44
C TRP A 205 -5.80 11.70 -6.66
N ASN A 206 -5.63 12.40 -7.78
CA ASN A 206 -4.93 11.85 -8.93
C ASN A 206 -3.41 11.96 -8.71
N VAL A 207 -2.79 10.82 -8.41
CA VAL A 207 -1.34 10.72 -8.15
C VAL A 207 -0.50 11.17 -9.34
N PHE A 208 -1.07 11.14 -10.56
CA PHE A 208 -0.40 11.66 -11.75
C PHE A 208 -0.25 13.19 -11.76
N LEU A 209 -0.96 13.94 -10.90
CA LEU A 209 -0.85 15.40 -10.86
C LEU A 209 0.58 15.86 -10.60
N VAL A 210 1.28 15.25 -9.64
CA VAL A 210 2.69 15.56 -9.33
C VAL A 210 3.60 15.32 -10.55
N GLY A 211 3.36 14.22 -11.28
CA GLY A 211 4.06 13.94 -12.54
C GLY A 211 3.76 15.00 -13.60
N ASN A 212 2.48 15.33 -13.78
CA ASN A 212 2.02 16.31 -14.76
C ASN A 212 2.58 17.71 -14.49
N ILE A 213 2.72 18.13 -13.22
CA ILE A 213 3.36 19.40 -12.82
C ILE A 213 4.81 19.47 -13.33
N LYS A 214 5.54 18.37 -13.26
CA LYS A 214 6.94 18.31 -13.75
C LYS A 214 7.03 18.21 -15.24
N GLU A 215 6.19 17.37 -15.84
CA GLU A 215 6.10 17.24 -17.29
C GLU A 215 5.74 18.58 -17.93
N ILE A 216 4.79 19.33 -17.38
CA ILE A 216 4.44 20.64 -17.93
C ILE A 216 5.58 21.64 -17.78
N LYS A 217 6.28 21.64 -16.65
CA LYS A 217 7.45 22.51 -16.45
C LYS A 217 8.51 22.27 -17.54
N ASN A 218 8.81 21.00 -17.80
CA ASN A 218 9.78 20.62 -18.83
C ASN A 218 9.25 20.94 -20.24
N ALA A 219 7.97 20.66 -20.51
CA ALA A 219 7.32 20.91 -21.78
C ALA A 219 7.30 22.41 -22.11
N ILE A 220 6.94 23.29 -21.17
CA ILE A 220 6.99 24.75 -21.34
C ILE A 220 8.41 25.20 -21.73
N THR A 221 9.42 24.69 -21.01
CA THR A 221 10.82 25.04 -21.27
C THR A 221 11.26 24.59 -22.66
N ASP A 222 10.86 23.38 -23.06
CA ASP A 222 11.20 22.82 -24.38
C ASP A 222 10.46 23.53 -25.52
N TRP A 223 9.15 23.77 -25.37
CA TRP A 223 8.37 24.54 -26.34
C TRP A 223 8.95 25.94 -26.52
N ASN A 224 9.30 26.64 -25.44
CA ASN A 224 9.93 27.96 -25.53
C ASN A 224 11.26 27.92 -26.30
N LYS A 225 12.08 26.89 -26.03
CA LYS A 225 13.33 26.65 -26.75
C LYS A 225 13.08 26.37 -28.24
N GLN A 226 12.06 25.59 -28.58
CA GLN A 226 11.69 25.31 -29.96
C GLN A 226 11.23 26.58 -30.70
N LEU A 227 10.38 27.41 -30.06
CA LEU A 227 9.95 28.69 -30.62
C LEU A 227 11.13 29.63 -30.88
N HIS A 228 12.06 29.71 -29.92
CA HIS A 228 13.31 30.44 -30.11
C HIS A 228 14.09 29.91 -31.33
N ASN A 229 14.29 28.61 -31.45
CA ASN A 229 15.00 27.99 -32.57
C ASN A 229 14.31 28.21 -33.92
N PHE A 230 12.98 28.19 -34.00
CA PHE A 230 12.26 28.50 -35.23
C PHE A 230 12.52 29.94 -35.69
N SER A 231 12.63 30.85 -34.73
CA SER A 231 12.88 32.26 -34.98
C SER A 231 14.37 32.63 -35.15
N SER A 232 15.30 31.76 -34.74
CA SER A 232 16.74 32.06 -34.75
C SER A 232 17.35 32.08 -36.14
N VAL A 233 16.70 31.43 -37.11
CA VAL A 233 17.13 31.50 -38.50
C VAL A 233 16.71 32.87 -39.05
N ILE A 234 17.70 33.65 -39.46
CA ILE A 234 17.52 34.99 -40.02
C ILE A 234 17.96 34.94 -41.48
N LEU A 235 17.10 35.36 -42.41
CA LEU A 235 17.44 35.40 -43.82
C LEU A 235 18.58 36.41 -44.03
N SER A 236 19.49 36.09 -44.96
CA SER A 236 20.62 36.97 -45.29
C SER A 236 20.18 38.36 -45.78
N THR A 237 18.96 38.45 -46.29
CA THR A 237 18.28 39.64 -46.81
C THR A 237 17.54 40.45 -45.74
N GLU A 238 17.27 39.88 -44.56
CA GLU A 238 16.56 40.56 -43.46
C GLU A 238 17.44 41.56 -42.70
N ASN A 239 18.75 41.33 -42.63
CA ASN A 239 19.66 42.17 -41.86
C ASN A 239 20.05 43.43 -42.63
N ASN A 240 19.73 44.59 -42.03
CA ASN A 240 20.14 45.88 -42.56
C ASN A 240 21.52 46.30 -42.04
N SER A 241 22.27 46.98 -42.90
CA SER A 241 23.61 47.52 -42.59
C SER A 241 23.57 48.66 -41.56
N ASP A 242 22.38 49.23 -41.30
CA ASP A 242 22.15 50.42 -40.47
C ASP A 242 21.81 50.11 -38.99
N GLY A 243 22.15 48.92 -38.48
CA GLY A 243 22.10 48.62 -37.04
C GLY A 243 20.78 48.06 -36.51
N ASN A 244 19.70 48.04 -37.29
CA ASN A 244 18.48 47.29 -36.96
C ASN A 244 18.67 45.79 -37.24
N LYS A 245 19.24 45.07 -36.27
CA LYS A 245 19.33 43.61 -36.31
C LYS A 245 17.99 43.00 -35.91
N VAL A 246 17.48 42.09 -36.72
CA VAL A 246 16.34 41.26 -36.33
C VAL A 246 16.81 40.34 -35.21
N LEU A 247 16.10 40.38 -34.07
CA LEU A 247 16.37 39.50 -32.95
C LEU A 247 15.42 38.29 -33.01
N PRO A 248 15.86 37.10 -32.60
CA PRO A 248 14.98 35.97 -32.40
C PRO A 248 13.93 36.27 -31.33
N PHE A 249 12.90 35.42 -31.26
CA PHE A 249 11.91 35.43 -30.21
C PHE A 249 12.60 35.35 -28.84
N ASP A 250 12.24 36.27 -27.95
CA ASP A 250 12.90 36.40 -26.65
C ASP A 250 12.54 35.20 -25.77
N TYR A 251 13.58 34.55 -25.27
CA TYR A 251 13.49 33.36 -24.44
C TYR A 251 13.04 33.70 -23.01
N ASP A 252 13.28 34.94 -22.56
CA ASP A 252 13.06 35.39 -21.19
C ASP A 252 11.83 36.30 -21.07
N SER A 253 10.68 35.89 -21.60
CA SER A 253 9.45 36.61 -21.27
C SER A 253 9.16 36.48 -19.78
N ASN A 254 8.89 37.61 -19.12
CA ASN A 254 8.57 37.66 -17.68
C ASN A 254 7.43 36.68 -17.32
N GLU A 255 6.56 36.39 -18.27
CA GLU A 255 5.38 35.54 -18.14
C GLU A 255 5.74 34.05 -18.01
N ILE A 256 6.68 33.56 -18.83
CA ILE A 256 7.17 32.16 -18.74
C ILE A 256 7.93 31.96 -17.43
N ASN A 257 8.81 32.89 -17.08
CA ASN A 257 9.57 32.84 -15.84
C ASN A 257 8.65 32.89 -14.60
N SER A 258 7.59 33.71 -14.64
CA SER A 258 6.57 33.72 -13.59
C SER A 258 5.79 32.40 -13.53
N THR A 259 5.48 31.79 -14.68
CA THR A 259 4.74 30.52 -14.74
C THR A 259 5.57 29.37 -14.18
N LEU A 260 6.85 29.29 -14.54
CA LEU A 260 7.79 28.30 -14.01
C LEU A 260 7.98 28.46 -12.50
N LYS A 261 8.10 29.70 -12.01
CA LYS A 261 8.21 29.99 -10.58
C LYS A 261 6.94 29.60 -9.80
N ASN A 262 5.76 29.83 -10.38
CA ASN A 262 4.50 29.40 -9.78
C ASN A 262 4.41 27.87 -9.70
N LEU A 263 4.83 27.17 -10.75
CA LEU A 263 4.92 25.70 -10.74
C LEU A 263 5.91 25.17 -9.71
N ASP A 264 7.04 25.85 -9.50
CA ASP A 264 8.00 25.47 -8.46
C ASP A 264 7.42 25.68 -7.05
N SER A 265 6.69 26.77 -6.83
CA SER A 265 6.03 27.03 -5.55
C SER A 265 4.96 26.00 -5.19
N LEU A 266 4.40 25.27 -6.16
CA LEU A 266 3.47 24.18 -5.87
C LEU A 266 4.15 23.05 -5.09
N SER A 267 5.41 22.73 -5.43
CA SER A 267 6.16 21.68 -4.71
C SER A 267 6.32 22.03 -3.24
N ASP A 268 6.60 23.29 -2.93
CA ASP A 268 6.71 23.76 -1.55
C ASP A 268 5.40 23.58 -0.77
N ILE A 269 4.24 23.76 -1.42
CA ILE A 269 2.92 23.64 -0.78
C ILE A 269 2.63 22.17 -0.46
N TYR A 270 2.81 21.28 -1.43
CA TYR A 270 2.42 19.88 -1.25
C TYR A 270 3.50 19.02 -0.58
N THR A 271 4.74 19.48 -0.43
CA THR A 271 5.80 18.76 0.30
C THR A 271 5.96 19.22 1.75
N ALA A 272 5.29 20.31 2.13
CA ALA A 272 5.38 20.90 3.47
C ALA A 272 5.17 19.85 4.58
N ASP A 273 5.91 20.02 5.67
CA ASP A 273 5.70 19.18 6.84
C ASP A 273 4.36 19.47 7.51
N ASP A 274 3.74 18.40 7.98
CA ASP A 274 2.32 18.34 8.24
C ASP A 274 1.96 18.53 9.69
N ASP A 275 0.97 19.38 9.92
CA ASP A 275 0.16 19.31 11.13
C ASP A 275 -0.78 18.09 11.08
N LEU A 276 -1.26 17.67 12.25
CA LEU A 276 -2.22 16.58 12.35
C LEU A 276 -3.60 17.00 11.82
N SER A 277 -4.04 16.38 10.72
CA SER A 277 -5.34 16.62 10.14
C SER A 277 -6.45 15.98 10.97
N TYR A 278 -7.47 16.77 11.30
CA TYR A 278 -8.65 16.29 12.01
C TYR A 278 -9.39 15.17 11.23
N THR A 279 -9.48 15.29 9.91
CA THR A 279 -10.13 14.28 9.06
C THR A 279 -9.32 12.98 9.05
N ALA A 280 -7.99 13.09 9.00
CA ALA A 280 -7.10 11.93 9.07
C ALA A 280 -7.22 11.20 10.41
N ILE A 281 -7.31 11.92 11.53
CA ILE A 281 -7.51 11.34 12.86
C ILE A 281 -8.85 10.59 12.92
N LEU A 282 -9.94 11.24 12.51
CA LEU A 282 -11.29 10.66 12.55
C LEU A 282 -11.38 9.39 11.69
N LEU A 283 -10.93 9.45 10.44
CA LEU A 283 -10.91 8.31 9.54
C LEU A 283 -9.94 7.23 10.02
N GLY A 284 -8.77 7.62 10.54
CA GLY A 284 -7.81 6.70 11.14
C GLY A 284 -8.42 5.87 12.27
N PHE A 285 -9.20 6.50 13.14
CA PHE A 285 -9.91 5.80 14.21
C PHE A 285 -10.92 4.78 13.67
N ILE A 286 -11.73 5.18 12.68
CA ILE A 286 -12.72 4.29 12.04
C ILE A 286 -12.03 3.11 11.36
N LEU A 287 -10.97 3.37 10.59
CA LEU A 287 -10.23 2.36 9.86
C LEU A 287 -9.53 1.38 10.80
N TYR A 288 -8.98 1.86 11.92
CA TYR A 288 -8.42 1.01 12.96
C TYR A 288 -9.48 0.03 13.50
N LEU A 289 -10.69 0.53 13.81
CA LEU A 289 -11.80 -0.30 14.27
C LEU A 289 -12.19 -1.35 13.22
N MET A 290 -12.22 -0.99 11.93
CA MET A 290 -12.51 -1.92 10.84
C MET A 290 -11.45 -3.02 10.73
N MET A 291 -10.16 -2.68 10.88
CA MET A 291 -9.07 -3.64 10.80
C MET A 291 -8.98 -4.57 12.01
N ILE A 292 -9.34 -4.12 13.22
CA ILE A 292 -9.33 -4.99 14.41
C ILE A 292 -10.57 -5.89 14.51
N LEU A 293 -11.66 -5.55 13.79
CA LEU A 293 -12.94 -6.26 13.85
C LEU A 293 -12.84 -7.79 13.66
N PRO A 294 -12.07 -8.33 12.70
CA PRO A 294 -12.01 -9.78 12.53
C PRO A 294 -11.32 -10.48 13.70
N TYR A 295 -10.47 -9.79 14.48
CA TYR A 295 -9.94 -10.34 15.74
C TYR A 295 -11.07 -10.60 16.75
N PHE A 296 -12.02 -9.68 16.89
CA PHE A 296 -13.15 -9.85 17.82
C PHE A 296 -14.12 -10.93 17.36
N VAL A 297 -14.37 -11.04 16.05
CA VAL A 297 -15.26 -12.05 15.46
C VAL A 297 -14.68 -13.46 15.53
N GLN A 298 -13.36 -13.60 15.39
CA GLN A 298 -12.69 -14.90 15.43
C GLN A 298 -12.84 -15.54 16.81
N LYS A 299 -13.49 -16.71 16.86
CA LYS A 299 -13.57 -17.53 18.09
C LYS A 299 -12.23 -18.21 18.33
N ARG A 300 -11.83 -18.29 19.60
CA ARG A 300 -10.68 -19.12 20.00
C ARG A 300 -11.12 -20.59 20.03
N ASN A 301 -10.30 -21.49 19.51
CA ASN A 301 -10.63 -22.91 19.54
C ASN A 301 -10.54 -23.48 20.97
N GLY A 302 -11.50 -24.35 21.30
CA GLY A 302 -12.03 -24.60 22.65
C GLY A 302 -11.17 -25.41 23.62
N VAL A 303 -9.83 -25.46 23.47
CA VAL A 303 -8.95 -26.11 24.45
C VAL A 303 -8.21 -25.11 25.36
N SER A 304 -8.31 -23.80 25.08
CA SER A 304 -7.75 -22.76 25.93
C SER A 304 -8.76 -22.25 26.95
N THR A 305 -8.45 -22.41 28.23
CA THR A 305 -9.19 -21.85 29.39
C THR A 305 -8.87 -20.37 29.69
N TYR A 306 -8.10 -19.69 28.83
CA TYR A 306 -7.65 -18.31 29.08
C TYR A 306 -8.45 -17.29 28.26
N THR A 307 -9.17 -16.39 28.95
CA THR A 307 -9.75 -15.16 28.38
C THR A 307 -8.68 -14.11 28.09
N LEU A 308 -9.05 -13.01 27.42
CA LEU A 308 -8.16 -11.87 27.11
C LEU A 308 -7.43 -11.34 28.37
N PHE A 309 -8.09 -11.44 29.53
CA PHE A 309 -7.58 -11.06 30.86
C PHE A 309 -7.24 -12.25 31.80
N GLY A 310 -7.27 -13.49 31.33
CA GLY A 310 -6.74 -14.67 32.04
C GLY A 310 -7.23 -14.94 33.48
N ARG A 311 -8.37 -15.64 33.63
CA ARG A 311 -8.58 -16.86 34.45
C ARG A 311 -10.07 -17.24 34.42
N ARG A 312 -10.32 -18.53 34.63
CA ARG A 312 -11.60 -19.26 34.55
C ARG A 312 -12.67 -18.64 35.45
N TRP A 313 -13.89 -18.43 34.92
CA TRP A 313 -15.11 -18.49 35.74
C TRP A 313 -15.38 -19.98 35.96
N VAL A 314 -14.90 -20.51 37.09
CA VAL A 314 -15.32 -21.85 37.53
C VAL A 314 -16.66 -21.63 38.22
N GLY A 315 -17.76 -22.03 37.57
CA GLY A 315 -18.95 -22.38 38.34
C GLY A 315 -18.55 -23.51 39.28
N ASN A 316 -18.59 -23.25 40.59
CA ASN A 316 -18.60 -24.29 41.61
C ASN A 316 -19.72 -25.25 41.25
N ASP A 317 -19.41 -26.51 40.96
CA ASP A 317 -20.27 -27.68 41.12
C ASP A 317 -19.49 -28.94 40.72
N ILE A 318 -18.43 -29.26 41.47
CA ILE A 318 -17.93 -30.64 41.56
C ILE A 318 -17.60 -30.92 43.03
N ASN A 319 -18.44 -31.77 43.61
CA ASN A 319 -18.35 -32.35 44.95
C ASN A 319 -16.92 -32.87 45.26
N PRO A 320 -16.23 -32.42 46.31
CA PRO A 320 -14.97 -33.00 46.74
C PRO A 320 -15.26 -34.11 47.75
N SER A 321 -15.62 -35.29 47.27
CA SER A 321 -15.66 -36.48 48.12
C SER A 321 -14.95 -37.65 47.45
N ILE A 322 -13.99 -38.19 48.21
CA ILE A 322 -13.31 -39.49 48.04
C ILE A 322 -12.00 -39.43 47.23
N ASN A 323 -10.93 -38.99 47.91
CA ASN A 323 -9.71 -39.78 48.04
C ASN A 323 -8.86 -39.24 49.19
N ARG A 324 -9.08 -39.77 50.41
CA ARG A 324 -8.17 -39.57 51.54
C ARG A 324 -6.95 -40.45 51.31
N SER A 325 -5.80 -39.87 50.99
CA SER A 325 -4.52 -40.53 51.14
C SER A 325 -4.21 -40.68 52.63
N ILE A 326 -4.01 -41.93 53.06
CA ILE A 326 -3.56 -42.29 54.40
C ILE A 326 -2.12 -41.77 54.54
N LYS A 327 -1.91 -40.81 55.44
CA LYS A 327 -0.56 -40.39 55.88
C LYS A 327 0.09 -41.56 56.61
N LYS A 328 1.31 -41.94 56.21
CA LYS A 328 2.22 -42.78 57.01
C LYS A 328 2.53 -42.06 58.33
N PRO A 329 2.47 -42.72 59.49
CA PRO A 329 2.91 -42.13 60.75
C PRO A 329 4.45 -42.09 60.79
N GLU A 330 5.00 -40.93 61.14
CA GLU A 330 6.39 -40.75 61.55
C GLU A 330 6.59 -41.38 62.93
N ILE A 331 7.60 -42.25 63.05
CA ILE A 331 7.98 -42.89 64.31
C ILE A 331 9.00 -41.96 64.99
N GLY A 332 8.57 -41.24 66.03
CA GLY A 332 9.44 -40.61 67.02
C GLY A 332 9.95 -41.62 68.06
N PRO A 333 10.96 -41.26 68.87
CA PRO A 333 11.63 -42.21 69.78
C PRO A 333 10.70 -42.67 70.90
N ILE A 334 10.76 -43.97 71.21
CA ILE A 334 9.99 -44.63 72.26
C ILE A 334 10.71 -44.41 73.60
N ASP A 335 10.03 -43.76 74.54
CA ASP A 335 10.39 -43.69 75.96
C ASP A 335 9.79 -44.91 76.70
N MET A 336 10.55 -45.43 77.67
CA MET A 336 10.26 -46.67 78.40
C MET A 336 9.21 -46.44 79.50
N GLY A 337 8.29 -47.41 79.68
CA GLY A 337 7.46 -47.44 80.88
C GLY A 337 6.31 -48.46 80.85
N ASP A 338 6.63 -49.67 81.29
CA ASP A 338 5.82 -50.61 82.10
C ASP A 338 4.28 -50.61 81.97
N ASN A 339 3.72 -51.68 81.39
CA ASN A 339 3.24 -52.85 82.15
C ASN A 339 2.35 -53.79 81.31
N ASN A 340 2.69 -55.08 81.40
CA ASN A 340 1.83 -56.28 81.37
C ASN A 340 0.61 -56.31 80.45
N TYR A 341 0.59 -57.25 79.49
CA TYR A 341 -0.19 -58.50 79.57
C TYR A 341 0.31 -59.52 78.52
N LYS A 342 0.55 -60.76 79.02
CA LYS A 342 0.76 -62.05 78.32
C LYS A 342 -0.45 -62.37 77.42
N HIS A 343 -0.48 -63.28 76.43
CA HIS A 343 0.26 -64.46 75.93
C HIS A 343 -0.28 -64.60 74.47
N GLU A 344 0.41 -65.08 73.43
CA GLU A 344 0.52 -66.49 73.08
C GLU A 344 1.36 -66.65 71.79
N ARG A 345 2.22 -67.68 71.78
CA ARG A 345 3.13 -68.08 70.70
C ARG A 345 2.46 -69.05 69.73
N LYS A 346 2.74 -68.90 68.43
CA LYS A 346 3.18 -69.93 67.45
C LYS A 346 3.92 -69.14 66.34
N GLY A 347 5.14 -69.41 65.87
CA GLY A 347 5.97 -70.62 65.74
C GLY A 347 6.48 -70.62 64.28
N ASN A 348 7.70 -70.13 64.03
CA ASN A 348 8.90 -70.83 63.50
C ASN A 348 9.12 -70.59 61.98
N GLU A 349 10.19 -69.89 61.58
CA GLU A 349 11.55 -70.40 61.17
C GLU A 349 11.51 -71.07 59.78
N PHE A 350 12.27 -70.68 58.74
CA PHE A 350 13.73 -70.74 58.50
C PHE A 350 14.03 -69.89 57.21
N HIS A 351 15.06 -69.03 57.08
CA HIS A 351 16.49 -69.27 56.78
C HIS A 351 16.72 -70.25 55.60
N ASP A 352 17.60 -70.07 54.59
CA ASP A 352 18.61 -69.11 54.14
C ASP A 352 18.98 -69.46 52.67
N GLU A 353 19.89 -68.67 52.07
CA GLU A 353 20.93 -69.11 51.10
C GLU A 353 20.49 -69.33 49.62
N ILE A 354 21.18 -68.90 48.54
CA ILE A 354 22.61 -68.82 48.17
C ILE A 354 22.84 -67.78 47.04
N LEU A 355 24.03 -67.18 47.08
CA LEU A 355 24.83 -66.51 46.04
C LEU A 355 24.41 -66.61 44.56
N ALA A 356 24.54 -65.48 43.83
CA ALA A 356 25.50 -65.32 42.72
C ALA A 356 25.37 -63.94 42.05
N SER A 357 26.41 -63.12 42.17
CA SER A 357 26.74 -62.14 41.14
C SER A 357 27.34 -62.88 39.93
N PRO A 358 27.02 -62.44 38.70
CA PRO A 358 28.09 -61.81 37.93
C PRO A 358 27.63 -60.56 37.17
N ILE A 359 28.56 -59.62 37.11
CA ILE A 359 28.61 -58.53 36.14
C ILE A 359 28.67 -59.17 34.74
N LEU A 360 27.71 -58.87 33.86
CA LEU A 360 27.90 -58.86 32.41
C LEU A 360 26.89 -57.89 31.75
N ASP A 361 27.41 -57.27 30.71
CA ASP A 361 26.94 -56.18 29.86
C ASP A 361 25.49 -56.20 29.33
N ASP A 362 25.08 -55.01 28.90
CA ASP A 362 23.90 -54.63 28.11
C ASP A 362 23.32 -55.72 27.19
N VAL A 363 21.97 -55.75 27.08
CA VAL A 363 21.16 -55.77 25.84
C VAL A 363 19.74 -56.34 26.09
N ASP A 364 18.72 -55.64 25.56
CA ASP A 364 17.32 -56.02 25.31
C ASP A 364 16.31 -56.15 26.47
N ASN A 365 15.65 -55.01 26.79
CA ASN A 365 14.39 -54.95 27.56
C ASN A 365 13.29 -54.09 26.87
N GLU A 366 13.41 -53.82 25.56
CA GLU A 366 12.44 -53.02 24.80
C GLU A 366 11.29 -53.83 24.15
N GLU A 367 11.43 -55.15 24.02
CA GLU A 367 10.42 -55.98 23.34
C GLU A 367 9.21 -56.32 24.23
N ASP A 368 9.42 -56.59 25.52
CA ASP A 368 8.34 -56.90 26.46
C ASP A 368 7.41 -55.70 26.73
N ASP A 369 7.95 -54.48 26.68
CA ASP A 369 7.17 -53.24 26.83
C ASP A 369 6.41 -52.87 25.54
N ARG A 370 6.87 -53.35 24.37
CA ARG A 370 6.15 -53.19 23.09
C ARG A 370 5.00 -54.17 22.95
N GLU A 371 5.15 -55.42 23.39
CA GLU A 371 4.09 -56.42 23.27
C GLU A 371 2.93 -56.15 24.23
N SER A 372 3.22 -55.75 25.46
CA SER A 372 2.22 -55.32 26.45
C SER A 372 1.41 -54.09 25.97
N ARG A 373 2.07 -53.10 25.34
CA ARG A 373 1.37 -51.97 24.67
C ARG A 373 0.52 -52.39 23.48
N ARG A 374 0.93 -53.42 22.71
CA ARG A 374 0.12 -53.97 21.60
C ARG A 374 -1.12 -54.71 22.12
N ARG A 375 -1.00 -55.48 23.21
CA ARG A 375 -2.15 -56.14 23.87
C ARG A 375 -3.17 -55.13 24.38
N LEU A 376 -2.72 -54.06 25.05
CA LEU A 376 -3.60 -52.99 25.55
C LEU A 376 -4.36 -52.26 24.41
N ARG A 377 -3.72 -52.10 23.24
CA ARG A 377 -4.36 -51.50 22.06
C ARG A 377 -5.41 -52.43 21.43
N ARG A 378 -5.17 -53.75 21.38
CA ARG A 378 -6.15 -54.74 20.91
C ARG A 378 -7.36 -54.80 21.84
N GLU A 379 -7.14 -54.81 23.14
CA GLU A 379 -8.22 -54.84 24.14
C GLU A 379 -9.10 -53.58 24.09
N ARG A 380 -8.51 -52.41 23.88
CA ARG A 380 -9.24 -51.14 23.66
C ARG A 380 -10.02 -51.13 22.34
N ARG A 381 -9.57 -51.85 21.31
CA ARG A 381 -10.27 -51.96 20.03
C ARG A 381 -11.48 -52.88 20.14
N ASN A 382 -11.31 -54.05 20.75
CA ASN A 382 -12.38 -55.02 20.99
C ASN A 382 -13.48 -54.43 21.90
N LYS A 383 -13.12 -53.63 22.92
CA LYS A 383 -14.12 -52.90 23.74
C LYS A 383 -14.94 -51.88 22.94
N ARG A 384 -14.32 -51.22 21.95
CA ARG A 384 -15.02 -50.25 21.07
C ARG A 384 -15.95 -50.93 20.09
N GLU A 385 -15.54 -52.09 19.56
CA GLU A 385 -16.36 -52.92 18.67
C GLU A 385 -17.58 -53.50 19.41
N GLN A 386 -17.41 -54.00 20.65
CA GLN A 386 -18.54 -54.44 21.49
C GLN A 386 -19.52 -53.31 21.84
N THR A 387 -19.04 -52.08 22.07
CA THR A 387 -19.93 -50.92 22.27
C THR A 387 -20.65 -50.51 20.99
N HIS A 388 -20.01 -50.64 19.82
CA HIS A 388 -20.64 -50.32 18.54
C HIS A 388 -21.68 -51.36 18.12
N GLU A 389 -21.46 -52.66 18.39
CA GLU A 389 -22.46 -53.71 18.17
C GLU A 389 -23.67 -53.55 19.11
N ARG A 390 -23.45 -53.20 20.39
CA ARG A 390 -24.56 -52.89 21.32
C ARG A 390 -25.42 -51.72 20.88
N HIS A 391 -24.86 -50.72 20.19
CA HIS A 391 -25.63 -49.59 19.66
C HIS A 391 -26.32 -49.90 18.32
N ARG A 392 -25.92 -50.97 17.62
CA ARG A 392 -26.54 -51.36 16.34
C ARG A 392 -27.82 -52.17 16.53
N TYR A 393 -27.89 -53.00 17.57
CA TYR A 393 -29.08 -53.81 17.89
C TYR A 393 -30.18 -53.05 18.65
N HIS A 394 -30.00 -51.76 18.95
CA HIS A 394 -30.99 -50.97 19.71
C HIS A 394 -31.83 -50.02 18.85
N ASN A 395 -31.59 -49.97 17.53
CA ASN A 395 -32.19 -48.99 16.61
C ASN A 395 -33.11 -49.60 15.53
N ASP A 396 -33.38 -50.91 15.56
CA ASP A 396 -34.22 -51.58 14.54
C ASP A 396 -35.69 -51.79 14.98
N ASP A 397 -36.09 -51.32 16.17
CA ASP A 397 -37.48 -51.38 16.66
C ASP A 397 -38.07 -49.96 16.80
N GLU A 398 -38.38 -49.29 15.69
CA GLU A 398 -39.35 -48.17 15.61
C GLU A 398 -39.57 -47.80 14.13
N GLU A 399 -40.32 -48.65 13.40
CA GLU A 399 -41.02 -48.26 12.18
C GLU A 399 -42.33 -47.57 12.58
N ASP A 400 -42.56 -46.34 12.13
CA ASP A 400 -43.93 -45.84 11.94
C ASP A 400 -44.01 -44.92 10.71
N ASP A 401 -44.96 -45.28 9.84
CA ASP A 401 -45.22 -44.75 8.52
C ASP A 401 -45.76 -43.32 8.55
N SER A 402 -45.27 -42.43 7.68
CA SER A 402 -46.15 -41.43 7.04
C SER A 402 -45.56 -40.85 5.75
N VAL A 403 -46.27 -41.17 4.67
CA VAL A 403 -46.18 -40.63 3.31
C VAL A 403 -46.76 -39.22 3.27
N ILE A 404 -46.03 -38.23 2.72
CA ILE A 404 -46.63 -37.02 2.13
C ILE A 404 -45.89 -36.63 0.84
N THR A 405 -46.68 -36.50 -0.23
CA THR A 405 -46.38 -36.18 -1.63
C THR A 405 -46.12 -34.68 -1.89
N PRO A 406 -45.56 -34.30 -3.06
CA PRO A 406 -45.21 -32.92 -3.39
C PRO A 406 -46.39 -32.16 -4.02
N ILE A 407 -46.47 -30.84 -3.78
CA ILE A 407 -47.36 -29.92 -4.52
C ILE A 407 -46.54 -28.78 -5.13
N GLU A 408 -46.87 -28.51 -6.39
CA GLU A 408 -46.34 -27.53 -7.33
C GLU A 408 -46.58 -26.06 -6.94
N ASN A 409 -45.68 -25.21 -7.48
CA ASN A 409 -45.86 -23.83 -7.99
C ASN A 409 -46.86 -22.87 -7.32
N ILE A 410 -46.34 -21.75 -6.80
CA ILE A 410 -46.45 -20.39 -7.39
C ILE A 410 -45.12 -19.65 -7.16
#